data_AF-A0Q710-F1
#
_entry.id   AF-A0Q710-F1
#
_cell.length_a   1.000
_cell.length_b   1.000
_cell.length_c   1.000
_cell.angle_alpha   90.00
_cell.angle_beta   90.00
_cell.angle_gamma   90.00
#
_symmetry.space_group_name_H-M   'P 1'
#
loop_
_entity.id
_entity.type
_entity.pdbx_description
1 polymer ?
#
loop_
_entity_poly.entity_id
_entity_poly.type
_entity_poly.pdbx_seq_one_letter_code
_entity_poly.pdbx_strand_id
1 'polypeptide(L)'
;MVDKIQSFLSSKHINKIINAPLKIRLPIMIAVFALFIFVFYGLLVSPVLSKANQVQNHIQSMEAQIPRLVKKEKDLAALKEQVKMLEQHNTEERFSIPERHSVPIFLSALNEAISSSGITIIDLSPAGVEKNKYLDLYALDFKAKLSGNFSQLIKLFVALIDMKDIAVITNINIKKESDDKLVTELNLQTYSRQGVGA
;
A
#
# COMPACT_ATOMS: atom_id res chain seq x y z
N MET A 1 21.45 -62.04 4.51
CA MET A 1 19.96 -62.01 4.49
C MET A 1 19.37 -63.34 4.02
N VAL A 2 20.06 -64.06 3.12
CA VAL A 2 19.69 -65.42 2.65
C VAL A 2 19.68 -66.46 3.77
N ASP A 3 20.64 -66.43 4.71
CA ASP A 3 20.71 -67.40 5.83
C ASP A 3 19.52 -67.34 6.79
N LYS A 4 18.93 -66.15 6.97
CA LYS A 4 17.75 -65.95 7.83
C LYS A 4 16.51 -66.59 7.22
N ILE A 5 16.38 -66.55 5.88
CA ILE A 5 15.28 -67.16 5.13
C ILE A 5 15.42 -68.70 5.17
N GLN A 6 16.65 -69.22 5.08
CA GLN A 6 16.94 -70.65 5.19
C GLN A 6 16.59 -71.23 6.56
N SER A 7 16.90 -70.51 7.65
CA SER A 7 16.53 -70.96 9.01
C SER A 7 15.01 -70.95 9.25
N PHE A 8 14.28 -70.05 8.60
CA PHE A 8 12.82 -69.94 8.71
C PHE A 8 12.11 -71.08 7.97
N LEU A 9 12.66 -71.49 6.81
CA LEU A 9 12.18 -72.61 6.01
C LEU A 9 12.51 -73.99 6.62
N SER A 10 13.48 -74.08 7.53
CA SER A 10 13.91 -75.32 8.20
C SER A 10 13.21 -75.56 9.56
N SER A 11 12.07 -74.91 9.80
CA SER A 11 11.32 -75.13 11.04
C SER A 11 10.53 -76.44 10.98
N LYS A 12 10.52 -77.18 12.10
CA LYS A 12 9.81 -78.48 12.29
C LYS A 12 8.35 -78.47 11.83
N HIS A 13 7.72 -77.29 11.77
CA HIS A 13 6.34 -77.09 11.32
C HIS A 13 6.18 -77.08 9.79
N ILE A 14 7.19 -76.66 9.03
CA ILE A 14 7.15 -76.62 7.56
C ILE A 14 7.25 -78.02 6.96
N ASN A 15 8.12 -78.87 7.51
CA ASN A 15 8.20 -80.29 7.11
C ASN A 15 6.91 -81.07 7.40
N LYS A 16 6.16 -80.67 8.44
CA LYS A 16 4.86 -81.27 8.78
C LYS A 16 3.75 -80.84 7.80
N ILE A 17 3.85 -79.66 7.22
CA ILE A 17 2.90 -79.13 6.21
C ILE A 17 3.21 -79.71 4.81
N ILE A 18 4.48 -79.95 4.49
CA ILE A 18 4.92 -80.51 3.19
C ILE A 18 4.50 -81.98 3.05
N ASN A 19 4.53 -82.75 4.14
CA ASN A 19 4.17 -84.18 4.18
C ASN A 19 2.68 -84.43 4.54
N ALA A 20 1.84 -83.39 4.57
CA ALA A 20 0.42 -83.49 4.89
C ALA A 20 -0.43 -83.98 3.70
N PRO A 21 -1.59 -84.62 3.93
CA PRO A 21 -2.46 -85.11 2.86
C PRO A 21 -2.97 -83.98 1.95
N LEU A 22 -3.15 -84.28 0.65
CA LEU A 22 -3.40 -83.31 -0.44
C LEU A 22 -4.50 -82.26 -0.12
N LYS A 23 -5.54 -82.67 0.62
CA LYS A 23 -6.69 -81.83 1.01
C LYS A 23 -6.31 -80.63 1.88
N ILE A 24 -5.24 -80.73 2.66
CA ILE A 24 -4.76 -79.66 3.56
C ILE A 24 -3.67 -78.82 2.88
N ARG A 25 -2.88 -79.43 2.01
CA ARG A 25 -1.79 -78.76 1.28
C ARG A 25 -2.31 -77.73 0.27
N LEU A 26 -3.39 -78.05 -0.44
CA LEU A 26 -3.97 -77.20 -1.49
C LEU A 26 -4.45 -75.82 -0.96
N PRO A 27 -5.28 -75.72 0.09
CA PRO A 27 -5.73 -74.41 0.59
C PRO A 27 -4.60 -73.57 1.17
N ILE A 28 -3.59 -74.20 1.81
CA ILE A 28 -2.42 -73.48 2.34
C ILE A 28 -1.60 -72.89 1.19
N MET A 29 -1.40 -73.64 0.09
CA MET A 29 -0.69 -73.15 -1.07
C MET A 29 -1.42 -71.98 -1.73
N ILE A 30 -2.75 -72.06 -1.85
CA ILE A 30 -3.59 -70.97 -2.38
C ILE A 30 -3.51 -69.74 -1.47
N ALA A 31 -3.57 -69.91 -0.15
CA ALA A 31 -3.46 -68.81 0.80
C ALA A 31 -2.11 -68.08 0.72
N VAL A 32 -1.01 -68.83 0.62
CA VAL A 32 0.33 -68.25 0.45
C VAL A 32 0.46 -67.54 -0.90
N PHE A 33 -0.10 -68.10 -1.97
CA PHE A 33 -0.08 -67.49 -3.29
C PHE A 33 -0.92 -66.19 -3.33
N ALA A 34 -2.10 -66.19 -2.71
CA ALA A 34 -2.93 -64.99 -2.58
C ALA A 34 -2.24 -63.89 -1.76
N LEU A 35 -1.57 -64.27 -0.66
CA LEU A 35 -0.78 -63.34 0.15
C LEU A 35 0.37 -62.73 -0.68
N PHE A 36 1.05 -63.54 -1.49
CA PHE A 36 2.13 -63.08 -2.35
C PHE A 36 1.63 -62.06 -3.39
N ILE A 37 0.49 -62.31 -4.03
CA ILE A 37 -0.13 -61.37 -4.98
C ILE A 37 -0.51 -60.07 -4.29
N PHE A 38 -1.10 -60.13 -3.10
CA PHE A 38 -1.52 -58.94 -2.35
C PHE A 38 -0.32 -58.06 -1.98
N VAL A 39 0.76 -58.66 -1.47
CA VAL A 39 2.00 -57.95 -1.13
C VAL A 39 2.68 -57.38 -2.38
N PHE A 40 2.71 -58.14 -3.47
CA PHE A 40 3.30 -57.69 -4.74
C PHE A 40 2.54 -56.49 -5.33
N TYR A 41 1.20 -56.54 -5.34
CA TYR A 41 0.36 -55.44 -5.82
C TYR A 41 0.49 -54.19 -4.94
N GLY A 42 0.49 -54.36 -3.62
CA GLY A 42 0.65 -53.27 -2.66
C GLY A 42 2.02 -52.58 -2.74
N LEU A 43 3.11 -53.33 -2.90
CA LEU A 43 4.47 -52.77 -2.90
C LEU A 43 4.95 -52.26 -4.26
N LEU A 44 4.56 -52.87 -5.38
CA LEU A 44 5.05 -52.43 -6.70
C LEU A 44 4.06 -51.56 -7.46
N VAL A 45 2.78 -51.87 -7.44
CA VAL A 45 1.79 -51.17 -8.28
C VAL A 45 1.33 -49.87 -7.62
N SER A 46 1.02 -49.92 -6.31
CA SER A 46 0.55 -48.75 -5.56
C SER A 46 1.50 -47.54 -5.61
N PRO A 47 2.83 -47.66 -5.36
CA PRO A 47 3.70 -46.49 -5.40
C PRO A 47 3.93 -45.93 -6.81
N VAL A 48 3.84 -46.77 -7.85
CA VAL A 48 3.97 -46.31 -9.25
C VAL A 48 2.74 -45.52 -9.68
N LEU A 49 1.55 -46.01 -9.34
CA LEU A 49 0.30 -45.31 -9.64
C LEU A 49 0.15 -44.01 -8.83
N SER A 50 0.59 -44.03 -7.56
CA SER A 50 0.61 -42.85 -6.69
C SER A 50 1.55 -41.77 -7.23
N LYS A 51 2.76 -42.14 -7.68
CA LYS A 51 3.71 -41.19 -8.28
C LYS A 51 3.18 -40.57 -9.57
N ALA A 52 2.56 -41.35 -10.45
CA ALA A 52 1.96 -40.83 -11.68
C ALA A 52 0.86 -39.79 -11.38
N ASN A 53 -0.02 -40.09 -10.43
CA ASN A 53 -1.09 -39.16 -10.02
C ASN A 53 -0.52 -37.91 -9.32
N GLN A 54 0.53 -38.03 -8.51
CA GLN A 54 1.19 -36.88 -7.89
C GLN A 54 1.82 -35.96 -8.93
N VAL A 55 2.50 -36.51 -9.94
CA VAL A 55 3.10 -35.72 -11.03
C VAL A 55 2.01 -35.05 -11.86
N GLN A 56 0.93 -35.75 -12.20
CA GLN A 56 -0.22 -35.19 -12.93
C GLN A 56 -0.86 -34.02 -12.16
N ASN A 57 -1.10 -34.20 -10.85
CA ASN A 57 -1.66 -33.16 -9.99
C ASN A 57 -0.70 -31.98 -9.84
N HIS A 58 0.61 -32.23 -9.82
CA HIS A 58 1.61 -31.17 -9.78
C HIS A 58 1.58 -30.33 -11.07
N ILE A 59 1.53 -30.97 -12.25
CA ILE A 59 1.41 -30.28 -13.54
C ILE A 59 0.14 -29.42 -13.59
N GLN A 60 -1.01 -29.97 -13.21
CA GLN A 60 -2.27 -29.21 -13.17
C GLN A 60 -2.21 -28.04 -12.18
N SER A 61 -1.56 -28.21 -11.04
CA SER A 61 -1.38 -27.14 -10.06
C SER A 61 -0.47 -26.01 -10.57
N MET A 62 0.53 -26.33 -11.40
CA MET A 62 1.43 -25.34 -12.00
C MET A 62 0.75 -24.61 -13.16
N GLU A 63 0.01 -25.32 -14.01
CA GLU A 63 -0.78 -24.71 -15.09
C GLU A 63 -1.83 -23.73 -14.54
N ALA A 64 -2.46 -24.04 -13.40
CA ALA A 64 -3.39 -23.14 -12.74
C ALA A 64 -2.73 -21.88 -12.13
N GLN A 65 -1.42 -21.91 -11.89
CA GLN A 65 -0.66 -20.77 -11.34
C GLN A 65 -0.20 -19.79 -12.43
N ILE A 66 0.02 -20.24 -13.66
CA ILE A 66 0.41 -19.41 -14.81
C ILE A 66 -0.54 -18.21 -15.02
N PRO A 67 -1.88 -18.38 -15.13
CA PRO A 67 -2.78 -17.25 -15.35
C PRO A 67 -2.84 -16.29 -14.15
N ARG A 68 -2.58 -16.78 -12.93
CA ARG A 68 -2.51 -15.93 -11.72
C ARG A 68 -1.27 -15.05 -11.73
N LEU A 69 -0.13 -15.58 -12.19
CA LEU A 69 1.12 -14.83 -12.31
C LEU A 69 1.05 -13.80 -13.45
N VAL A 70 0.50 -14.19 -14.60
CA VAL A 70 0.27 -13.28 -15.74
C VAL A 70 -0.68 -12.13 -15.36
N LYS A 71 -1.72 -12.40 -14.57
CA LYS A 71 -2.61 -11.35 -14.06
C LYS A 71 -1.87 -10.37 -13.13
N LYS A 72 -1.05 -10.87 -12.20
CA LYS A 72 -0.24 -10.03 -11.32
C LYS A 72 0.75 -9.14 -12.08
N GLU A 73 1.36 -9.63 -13.16
CA GLU A 73 2.25 -8.80 -14.00
C GLU A 73 1.50 -7.71 -14.75
N LYS A 74 0.33 -8.02 -15.31
CA LYS A 74 -0.54 -7.03 -15.96
C LYS A 74 -1.01 -5.96 -14.98
N ASP A 75 -1.41 -6.38 -13.77
CA ASP A 75 -1.82 -5.47 -12.69
C ASP A 75 -0.64 -4.57 -12.26
N LEU A 76 0.59 -5.10 -12.24
CA LEU A 76 1.79 -4.34 -11.91
C LEU A 76 2.17 -3.33 -13.00
N ALA A 77 2.02 -3.70 -14.28
CA ALA A 77 2.21 -2.77 -15.40
C ALA A 77 1.18 -1.63 -15.38
N ALA A 78 -0.11 -1.97 -15.18
CA ALA A 78 -1.18 -0.99 -15.04
C ALA A 78 -0.97 -0.07 -13.83
N LEU A 79 -0.46 -0.60 -12.72
CA LEU A 79 -0.15 0.19 -11.53
C LEU A 79 1.02 1.14 -11.77
N LYS A 80 2.08 0.70 -12.46
CA LYS A 80 3.21 1.57 -12.86
C LYS A 80 2.76 2.71 -13.78
N GLU A 81 1.83 2.42 -14.69
CA GLU A 81 1.28 3.42 -15.59
C GLU A 81 0.41 4.43 -14.83
N GLN A 82 -0.41 3.98 -13.88
CA GLN A 82 -1.14 4.86 -12.97
C GLN A 82 -0.20 5.71 -12.11
N VAL A 83 0.88 5.14 -11.55
CA VAL A 83 1.88 5.91 -10.80
C VAL A 83 2.53 6.96 -11.68
N LYS A 84 2.91 6.62 -12.92
CA LYS A 84 3.51 7.56 -13.86
C LYS A 84 2.54 8.68 -14.25
N MET A 85 1.27 8.36 -14.49
CA MET A 85 0.22 9.35 -14.74
C MET A 85 0.02 10.24 -13.52
N LEU A 86 0.01 9.69 -12.30
CA LEU A 86 -0.08 10.46 -11.06
C LEU A 86 1.17 11.31 -10.83
N GLU A 87 2.37 10.86 -11.19
CA GLU A 87 3.59 11.66 -11.12
C GLU A 87 3.58 12.79 -12.15
N GLN A 88 3.08 12.54 -13.37
CA GLN A 88 2.91 13.57 -14.40
C GLN A 88 1.85 14.59 -13.99
N HIS A 89 0.68 14.14 -13.54
CA HIS A 89 -0.34 15.02 -12.94
C HIS A 89 0.20 15.77 -11.73
N ASN A 90 0.97 15.14 -10.84
CA ASN A 90 1.57 15.84 -9.70
C ASN A 90 2.69 16.80 -10.14
N THR A 91 3.31 16.61 -11.30
CA THR A 91 4.30 17.54 -11.87
C THR A 91 3.63 18.73 -12.56
N GLU A 92 2.52 18.48 -13.26
CA GLU A 92 1.72 19.48 -14.00
C GLU A 92 0.79 20.27 -13.06
N GLU A 93 0.18 19.59 -12.11
CA GLU A 93 -0.66 20.11 -11.01
C GLU A 93 0.14 20.28 -9.72
N ARG A 94 1.46 20.54 -9.80
CA ARG A 94 2.15 21.23 -8.69
C ARG A 94 1.48 22.59 -8.52
N PHE A 95 0.33 22.62 -7.84
CA PHE A 95 0.08 23.59 -6.80
C PHE A 95 1.35 23.60 -5.99
N SER A 96 2.13 24.65 -6.19
CA SER A 96 3.37 24.94 -5.52
C SER A 96 3.13 24.75 -4.03
N ILE A 97 3.43 23.56 -3.49
CA ILE A 97 3.89 23.40 -2.12
C ILE A 97 5.40 23.40 -2.31
N PRO A 98 6.02 24.58 -2.50
CA PRO A 98 7.41 24.61 -2.79
C PRO A 98 8.15 24.10 -1.57
N GLU A 99 9.19 23.34 -1.90
CA GLU A 99 10.09 22.71 -0.94
C GLU A 99 10.75 23.75 0.00
N ARG A 100 10.71 25.03 -0.38
CA ARG A 100 11.23 26.19 0.34
C ARG A 100 10.33 27.42 0.15
N HIS A 101 9.10 27.44 0.68
CA HIS A 101 8.49 28.76 0.92
C HIS A 101 9.21 29.39 2.11
N SER A 102 10.22 30.19 1.82
CA SER A 102 10.74 31.12 2.80
C SER A 102 9.60 32.10 3.10
N VAL A 103 9.24 32.22 4.39
CA VAL A 103 8.29 33.23 4.89
C VAL A 103 8.43 34.59 4.18
N PRO A 104 9.64 35.09 3.86
CA PRO A 104 9.81 36.32 3.09
C PRO A 104 9.15 36.35 1.70
N ILE A 105 9.13 35.25 0.95
CA ILE A 105 8.50 35.21 -0.40
C ILE A 105 6.99 35.33 -0.27
N PHE A 106 6.39 34.59 0.66
CA PHE A 106 4.97 34.70 0.98
C PHE A 106 4.62 36.13 1.43
N LEU A 107 5.41 36.72 2.32
CA LEU A 107 5.19 38.10 2.77
C LEU A 107 5.34 39.11 1.62
N SER A 108 6.24 38.85 0.68
CA SER A 108 6.41 39.69 -0.52
C SER A 108 5.18 39.61 -1.44
N ALA A 109 4.70 38.40 -1.71
CA ALA A 109 3.50 38.17 -2.51
C ALA A 109 2.24 38.73 -1.84
N LEU A 110 2.10 38.55 -0.52
CA LEU A 110 1.02 39.12 0.27
C LEU A 110 1.06 40.65 0.22
N ASN A 111 2.24 41.25 0.36
CA ASN A 111 2.38 42.71 0.29
C ASN A 111 2.08 43.26 -1.12
N GLU A 112 2.41 42.52 -2.18
CA GLU A 112 2.04 42.84 -3.55
C GLU A 112 0.52 42.76 -3.76
N ALA A 113 -0.13 41.71 -3.25
CA ALA A 113 -1.58 41.55 -3.27
C ALA A 113 -2.29 42.69 -2.50
N ILE A 114 -1.77 43.07 -1.33
CA ILE A 114 -2.34 44.19 -0.56
C ILE A 114 -2.10 45.52 -1.27
N SER A 115 -0.89 45.76 -1.78
CA SER A 115 -0.54 47.01 -2.48
C SER A 115 -1.38 47.21 -3.74
N SER A 116 -1.60 46.14 -4.52
CA SER A 116 -2.42 46.19 -5.74
C SER A 116 -3.91 46.46 -5.46
N SER A 117 -4.41 46.08 -4.29
CA SER A 117 -5.79 46.36 -3.86
C SER A 117 -6.01 47.81 -3.41
N GLY A 118 -4.94 48.56 -3.14
CA GLY A 118 -5.00 49.95 -2.64
C GLY A 118 -5.39 50.07 -1.17
N ILE A 119 -5.35 48.97 -0.40
CA ILE A 119 -5.60 48.94 1.04
C ILE A 119 -4.35 49.40 1.80
N THR A 120 -4.55 50.11 2.91
CA THR A 120 -3.47 50.49 3.82
C THR A 120 -3.24 49.41 4.86
N ILE A 121 -2.00 48.93 4.99
CA ILE A 121 -1.59 48.01 6.06
C ILE A 121 -1.37 48.83 7.33
N ILE A 122 -2.12 48.52 8.39
CA ILE A 122 -1.94 49.10 9.72
C ILE A 122 -0.89 48.29 10.49
N ASP A 123 -1.03 46.96 10.47
CA ASP A 123 -0.12 46.04 11.14
C ASP A 123 -0.10 44.70 10.41
N LEU A 124 1.07 44.06 10.37
CA LEU A 124 1.24 42.70 9.87
C LEU A 124 2.27 42.01 10.75
N SER A 125 1.79 41.11 11.61
CA SER A 125 2.62 40.46 12.62
C SER A 125 2.49 38.92 12.55
N PRO A 126 3.60 38.18 12.71
CA PRO A 126 3.53 36.73 12.87
C PRO A 126 2.89 36.40 14.22
N ALA A 127 1.89 35.52 14.21
CA ALA A 127 1.16 35.10 15.40
C ALA A 127 1.73 33.82 16.02
N GLY A 128 2.45 32.99 15.24
CA GLY A 128 3.07 31.76 15.73
C GLY A 128 3.44 30.78 14.63
N VAL A 129 4.09 29.69 15.04
CA VAL A 129 4.38 28.53 14.19
C VAL A 129 3.86 27.29 14.90
N GLU A 130 2.93 26.58 14.28
CA GLU A 130 2.39 25.34 14.82
C GLU A 130 2.73 24.17 13.90
N LYS A 131 3.24 23.07 14.47
CA LYS A 131 3.43 21.84 13.70
C LYS A 131 2.08 21.13 13.56
N ASN A 132 1.56 21.06 12.34
CA ASN A 132 0.34 20.32 12.05
C ASN A 132 0.63 18.81 12.12
N LYS A 133 0.06 18.13 13.12
CA LYS A 133 0.25 16.69 13.37
C LYS A 133 -0.23 15.79 12.23
N TYR A 134 -1.18 16.25 11.40
CA TYR A 134 -1.81 15.43 10.36
C TYR A 134 -1.10 15.53 9.02
N LEU A 135 -0.51 16.69 8.72
CA LEU A 135 0.15 16.95 7.44
C LEU A 135 1.68 16.83 7.52
N ASP A 136 2.25 16.72 8.72
CA ASP A 136 3.69 16.84 8.99
C ASP A 136 4.30 18.13 8.38
N LEU A 137 3.47 19.17 8.31
CA LEU A 137 3.81 20.52 7.85
C LEU A 137 3.82 21.49 9.02
N TYR A 138 4.58 22.57 8.89
CA TYR A 138 4.53 23.71 9.79
C TYR A 138 3.54 24.74 9.26
N ALA A 139 2.50 25.00 10.04
CA ALA A 139 1.58 26.10 9.83
C ALA A 139 2.19 27.38 10.40
N LEU A 140 2.20 28.42 9.58
CA LEU A 140 2.70 29.75 9.87
C LEU A 140 1.51 30.68 9.96
N ASP A 141 1.24 31.20 11.15
CA ASP A 141 0.10 32.06 11.39
C ASP A 141 0.52 33.53 11.36
N PHE A 142 -0.28 34.35 10.69
CA PHE A 142 -0.10 35.80 10.56
C PHE A 142 -1.39 36.51 10.93
N LYS A 143 -1.24 37.67 11.56
CA LYS A 143 -2.32 38.62 11.82
C LYS A 143 -2.06 39.87 11.00
N ALA A 144 -3.02 40.22 10.15
CA ALA A 144 -3.00 41.44 9.37
C ALA A 144 -4.13 42.35 9.83
N LYS A 145 -3.81 43.61 10.11
CA LYS A 145 -4.78 44.68 10.35
C LYS A 145 -4.71 45.66 9.20
N LEU A 146 -5.83 45.85 8.54
CA LEU A 146 -5.95 46.53 7.25
C LEU A 146 -7.01 47.62 7.34
N SER A 147 -6.83 48.73 6.61
CA SER A 147 -7.83 49.79 6.47
C SER A 147 -8.08 50.11 5.01
N GLY A 148 -9.36 50.12 4.62
CA GLY A 148 -9.79 50.45 3.27
C GLY A 148 -11.30 50.57 3.15
N ASN A 149 -11.78 50.92 1.96
CA ASN A 149 -13.20 50.87 1.64
C ASN A 149 -13.63 49.44 1.24
N PHE A 150 -14.93 49.21 1.12
CA PHE A 150 -15.47 47.89 0.76
C PHE A 150 -14.97 47.39 -0.60
N SER A 151 -14.87 48.28 -1.60
CA SER A 151 -14.40 47.90 -2.95
C SER A 151 -12.95 47.42 -2.94
N GLN A 152 -12.08 48.11 -2.20
CA GLN A 152 -10.69 47.74 -2.00
C GLN A 152 -10.58 46.38 -1.28
N LEU A 153 -11.43 46.14 -0.27
CA LEU A 153 -11.49 44.86 0.44
C LEU A 153 -11.81 43.68 -0.49
N ILE A 154 -12.78 43.85 -1.40
CA ILE A 154 -13.11 42.82 -2.39
C ILE A 154 -11.92 42.58 -3.35
N LYS A 155 -11.25 43.64 -3.81
CA LYS A 155 -10.05 43.51 -4.66
C LYS A 155 -8.94 42.74 -3.96
N LEU A 156 -8.75 42.96 -2.66
CA LEU A 156 -7.78 42.18 -1.88
C LEU A 156 -8.14 40.70 -1.89
N PHE A 157 -9.39 40.33 -1.59
CA PHE A 157 -9.77 38.92 -1.57
C PHE A 157 -9.59 38.24 -2.94
N VAL A 158 -9.90 38.94 -4.03
CA VAL A 158 -9.62 38.44 -5.38
C VAL A 158 -8.12 38.24 -5.59
N ALA A 159 -7.29 39.21 -5.22
CA ALA A 159 -5.83 39.09 -5.34
C ALA A 159 -5.24 37.96 -4.47
N LEU A 160 -5.83 37.69 -3.30
CA LEU A 160 -5.43 36.58 -2.43
C LEU A 160 -5.83 35.21 -3.02
N ILE A 161 -6.96 35.13 -3.72
CA ILE A 161 -7.40 33.89 -4.39
C ILE A 161 -6.51 33.58 -5.61
N ASP A 162 -6.10 34.61 -6.35
CA ASP A 162 -5.23 34.46 -7.53
C ASP A 162 -3.75 34.22 -7.16
N MET A 163 -3.41 34.26 -5.87
CA MET A 163 -2.06 34.01 -5.41
C MET A 163 -1.68 32.54 -5.65
N LYS A 164 -0.47 32.32 -6.18
CA LYS A 164 0.05 30.97 -6.45
C LYS A 164 0.39 30.16 -5.20
N ASP A 165 0.48 30.84 -4.06
CA ASP A 165 0.91 30.29 -2.78
C ASP A 165 -0.31 29.97 -1.90
N ILE A 166 -0.24 28.90 -1.11
CA ILE A 166 -1.34 28.50 -0.23
C ILE A 166 -1.48 29.52 0.91
N ALA A 167 -2.56 30.30 0.88
CA ALA A 167 -3.01 31.16 1.96
C ALA A 167 -4.42 30.76 2.40
N VAL A 168 -4.56 30.39 3.67
CA VAL A 168 -5.85 30.09 4.29
C VAL A 168 -6.24 31.25 5.19
N ILE A 169 -7.40 31.84 4.95
CA ILE A 169 -7.97 32.86 5.84
C ILE A 169 -8.79 32.13 6.91
N THR A 170 -8.33 32.17 8.16
CA THR A 170 -8.99 31.45 9.26
C THR A 170 -10.05 32.29 9.96
N ASN A 171 -9.85 33.60 10.02
CA ASN A 171 -10.79 34.53 10.63
C ASN A 171 -10.77 35.89 9.93
N ILE A 172 -11.94 36.50 9.82
CA ILE A 172 -12.15 37.81 9.22
C ILE A 172 -13.02 38.62 10.17
N ASN A 173 -12.51 39.74 10.67
CA ASN A 173 -13.26 40.66 11.52
C ASN A 173 -13.27 42.04 10.87
N ILE A 174 -14.44 42.50 10.43
CA ILE A 174 -14.61 43.78 9.74
C ILE A 174 -15.35 44.73 10.68
N LYS A 175 -14.74 45.88 10.96
CA LYS A 175 -15.32 46.95 11.77
C LYS A 175 -15.43 48.21 10.94
N LYS A 176 -16.57 48.89 11.04
CA LYS A 176 -16.74 50.22 10.45
C LYS A 176 -16.06 51.25 11.34
N GLU A 177 -15.11 52.00 10.79
CA GLU A 177 -14.44 53.11 11.49
C GLU A 177 -15.08 54.45 11.14
N SER A 178 -15.48 54.64 9.88
CA SER A 178 -16.21 55.81 9.39
C SER A 178 -17.12 55.43 8.22
N ASP A 179 -17.87 56.37 7.64
CA ASP A 179 -18.88 56.08 6.60
C ASP A 179 -18.31 55.34 5.38
N ASP A 180 -17.07 55.64 5.01
CA ASP A 180 -16.37 55.04 3.85
C ASP A 180 -15.14 54.19 4.21
N LYS A 181 -14.83 54.06 5.52
CA LYS A 181 -13.62 53.35 5.98
C LYS A 181 -13.96 52.16 6.85
N LEU A 182 -13.43 51.00 6.46
CA LEU A 182 -13.50 49.73 7.17
C LEU A 182 -12.11 49.36 7.67
N VAL A 183 -12.04 48.95 8.92
CA VAL A 183 -10.87 48.30 9.50
C VAL A 183 -11.13 46.80 9.50
N THR A 184 -10.28 46.05 8.82
CA THR A 184 -10.37 44.60 8.72
C THR A 184 -9.19 43.94 9.42
N GLU A 185 -9.47 43.02 10.33
CA GLU A 185 -8.49 42.14 10.95
C GLU A 185 -8.61 40.76 10.31
N LEU A 186 -7.52 40.27 9.72
CA LEU A 186 -7.43 38.98 9.05
C LEU A 186 -6.43 38.08 9.78
N ASN A 187 -6.82 36.85 10.04
CA ASN A 187 -5.90 35.80 10.42
C ASN A 187 -5.60 34.94 9.19
N LEU A 188 -4.33 34.90 8.79
CA LEU A 188 -3.83 34.19 7.63
C LEU A 188 -2.96 33.03 8.09
N GLN A 189 -3.07 31.89 7.44
CA GLN A 189 -2.26 30.71 7.69
C GLN A 189 -1.66 30.23 6.38
N THR A 190 -0.35 29.97 6.39
CA THR A 190 0.35 29.33 5.26
C THR A 190 1.10 28.09 5.75
N TYR A 191 1.46 27.20 4.82
CA TYR A 191 2.03 25.89 5.14
C TYR A 191 3.43 25.74 4.54
N SER A 192 4.38 25.22 5.32
CA SER A 192 5.74 24.90 4.89
C SER A 192 6.16 23.49 5.31
N ARG A 193 6.94 22.80 4.47
CA ARG A 193 7.50 21.45 4.76
C ARG A 193 8.68 21.50 5.74
N GLN A 194 9.47 22.56 5.69
CA GLN A 194 10.54 22.81 6.66
C GLN A 194 10.03 23.88 7.61
N GLY A 195 10.02 23.59 8.90
CA GLY A 195 9.67 24.59 9.92
C GLY A 195 10.56 25.81 9.78
N VAL A 196 10.16 26.91 10.41
CA VAL A 196 10.94 28.15 10.36
C VAL A 196 12.34 27.85 10.88
N GLY A 197 13.29 27.73 9.96
CA GLY A 197 14.69 27.53 10.27
C GLY A 197 15.21 28.79 10.94
N ALA A 198 15.81 28.61 12.11
CA ALA A 198 16.86 29.49 12.58
C ALA A 198 18.06 29.43 11.62
#